data_AF-A0A1U8P294-F1
#
_entry.id   AF-A0A1U8P294-F1
#
_cell.length_a   1.000
_cell.length_b   1.000
_cell.length_c   1.000
_cell.angle_alpha   90.00
_cell.angle_beta   90.00
_cell.angle_gamma   90.00
#
_symmetry.space_group_name_H-M   'P 1'
#
loop_
_entity.id
_entity.type
_entity.pdbx_description
1 polymer ?
#
loop_
_entity_poly.entity_id
_entity_poly.type
_entity_poly.pdbx_seq_one_letter_code
_entity_poly.pdbx_strand_id
1 'polypeptide(L)'
;MGMSQDNLRGFILALLSSGFIGASFIIKKKGLRRAAAVSGVRAGYGGYAYLLEPLWWLGMVTMIVGEVANFVAYAFAPAILVTPLGALSIIVSAVLAHFMLKEKLHQLGVLGCVMCISGSVIIVIHAPQESPITSVQEIWAMATQPAFLLYLGSVIVLVVLLILYFAPRCGHTNVLVFTGICSLMGSLSVMSVKALGTALKLTFEGKNQLVYLETWFFMFIVATCVIIQMNYLNKALDTFNTAVVSPIYYVMFTSLTIIASVIMFKVSMHLYPLHCLPDSSVVTVKL
;
A
#
# COMPACT_ATOMS: atom_id res chain seq x y z
N MET A 1 -20.54 -27.44 -3.89
CA MET A 1 -20.52 -26.02 -3.52
C MET A 1 -19.97 -25.23 -4.70
N GLY A 2 -20.84 -24.78 -5.60
CA GLY A 2 -20.41 -23.95 -6.73
C GLY A 2 -20.20 -22.52 -6.27
N MET A 3 -19.06 -21.91 -6.60
CA MET A 3 -18.88 -20.47 -6.44
C MET A 3 -20.02 -19.74 -7.17
N SER A 4 -20.71 -18.81 -6.50
CA SER A 4 -21.64 -17.89 -7.17
C SER A 4 -20.94 -17.24 -8.37
N GLN A 5 -21.65 -17.01 -9.49
CA GLN A 5 -21.05 -16.43 -10.69
C GLN A 5 -20.33 -15.09 -10.40
N ASP A 6 -20.85 -14.32 -9.43
CA ASP A 6 -20.23 -13.06 -9.01
C ASP A 6 -18.92 -13.27 -8.25
N ASN A 7 -18.87 -14.28 -7.36
CA ASN A 7 -17.63 -14.66 -6.68
C ASN A 7 -16.57 -15.15 -7.67
N LEU A 8 -16.97 -15.85 -8.74
CA LEU A 8 -16.07 -16.27 -9.80
C LEU A 8 -15.51 -15.08 -10.59
N ARG A 9 -16.35 -14.09 -10.91
CA ARG A 9 -15.93 -12.84 -11.55
C ARG A 9 -14.93 -12.09 -10.67
N GLY A 10 -15.23 -11.91 -9.38
CA GLY A 10 -14.32 -11.26 -8.44
C GLY A 10 -12.99 -12.02 -8.27
N PHE A 11 -13.03 -13.35 -8.23
CA PHE A 11 -11.84 -14.20 -8.19
C PHE A 11 -10.94 -14.01 -9.43
N ILE A 12 -11.50 -14.09 -10.64
CA ILE A 12 -10.76 -13.90 -11.88
C ILE A 12 -10.18 -12.49 -11.97
N LEU A 13 -10.95 -11.46 -11.60
CA LEU A 13 -10.48 -10.08 -11.56
C LEU A 13 -9.33 -9.87 -10.58
N ALA A 14 -9.40 -10.47 -9.38
CA ALA A 14 -8.33 -10.41 -8.39
C ALA A 14 -7.04 -11.09 -8.88
N LEU A 15 -7.15 -12.22 -9.58
CA LEU A 15 -6.01 -12.89 -10.21
C LEU A 15 -5.37 -12.03 -11.31
N LEU A 16 -6.19 -11.46 -12.19
CA LEU A 16 -5.72 -10.58 -13.26
C LEU A 16 -5.05 -9.32 -12.71
N SER A 17 -5.68 -8.69 -11.71
CA SER A 17 -5.12 -7.57 -10.95
C SER A 17 -3.72 -7.90 -10.41
N SER A 18 -3.60 -9.04 -9.73
CA SER A 18 -2.33 -9.47 -9.15
C SER A 18 -1.26 -9.72 -10.20
N GLY A 19 -1.66 -10.25 -11.37
CA GLY A 19 -0.83 -10.37 -12.55
C GLY A 19 -0.30 -9.02 -13.05
N PHE A 20 -1.19 -8.04 -13.23
CA PHE A 20 -0.84 -6.69 -13.68
C PHE A 20 0.05 -5.95 -12.67
N ILE A 21 -0.30 -5.97 -11.38
CA ILE A 21 0.48 -5.35 -10.31
C ILE A 21 1.86 -5.99 -10.27
N GLY A 22 1.97 -7.32 -10.27
CA GLY A 22 3.25 -8.04 -10.27
C GLY A 22 4.12 -7.72 -11.49
N ALA A 23 3.54 -7.71 -12.69
CA ALA A 23 4.22 -7.36 -13.93
C ALA A 23 4.69 -5.89 -13.94
N SER A 24 3.91 -4.98 -13.34
CA SER A 24 4.23 -3.56 -13.28
C SER A 24 5.59 -3.27 -12.63
N PHE A 25 5.95 -3.99 -11.56
CA PHE A 25 7.25 -3.85 -10.88
C PHE A 25 8.41 -4.20 -11.81
N ILE A 26 8.23 -5.24 -12.63
CA ILE A 26 9.25 -5.75 -13.55
C ILE A 26 9.41 -4.84 -14.75
N ILE A 27 8.30 -4.37 -15.31
CA ILE A 27 8.30 -3.41 -16.42
C ILE A 27 8.94 -2.09 -15.95
N LYS A 28 8.56 -1.55 -14.78
CA LYS A 28 9.17 -0.34 -14.19
C LYS A 28 10.67 -0.51 -14.03
N LYS A 29 11.13 -1.62 -13.45
CA LYS A 29 12.57 -1.89 -13.28
C LYS A 29 13.32 -2.00 -14.61
N LYS A 30 12.73 -2.63 -15.62
CA LYS A 30 13.32 -2.70 -16.96
C LYS A 30 13.43 -1.31 -17.59
N GLY A 31 12.41 -0.47 -17.43
CA GLY A 31 12.43 0.94 -17.81
C GLY A 31 13.52 1.73 -17.11
N LEU A 32 13.65 1.58 -15.78
CA LEU A 32 14.71 2.21 -14.98
C LEU A 32 16.11 1.84 -15.48
N ARG A 33 16.36 0.55 -15.76
CA ARG A 33 17.65 0.08 -16.31
C ARG A 33 17.95 0.65 -17.69
N ARG A 34 16.94 0.75 -18.56
CA ARG A 34 17.11 1.32 -19.91
C ARG A 34 17.39 2.81 -19.85
N ALA A 35 16.64 3.55 -19.03
CA ALA A 35 16.87 4.97 -18.80
C ALA A 35 18.27 5.24 -18.24
N ALA A 36 18.73 4.41 -17.30
CA ALA A 36 20.07 4.49 -16.74
C ALA A 36 21.17 4.22 -17.79
N ALA A 37 20.95 3.28 -18.72
CA ALA A 37 21.89 2.99 -19.79
C ALA A 37 22.02 4.13 -20.82
N VAL A 38 20.95 4.89 -21.05
CA VAL A 38 20.95 6.02 -22.01
C VAL A 38 21.46 7.31 -21.37
N SER A 39 21.08 7.60 -20.12
CA SER A 39 21.40 8.86 -19.45
C SER A 39 22.68 8.83 -18.60
N GLY A 40 23.24 7.63 -18.34
CA GLY A 40 24.43 7.44 -17.51
C GLY A 40 24.19 7.56 -16.00
N VAL A 41 23.11 8.24 -15.55
CA VAL A 41 22.78 8.43 -14.14
C VAL A 41 21.64 7.49 -13.75
N ARG A 42 21.89 6.59 -12.78
CA ARG A 42 20.86 5.66 -12.32
C ARG A 42 19.87 6.32 -11.37
N ALA A 43 18.63 5.83 -11.35
CA ALA A 43 17.59 6.33 -10.45
C ALA A 43 17.98 6.17 -8.98
N GLY A 44 18.69 5.09 -8.64
CA GLY A 44 19.24 4.87 -7.30
C GLY A 44 20.09 6.03 -6.79
N TYR A 45 20.87 6.67 -7.67
CA TYR A 45 21.75 7.80 -7.35
C TYR A 45 21.05 9.18 -7.48
N GLY A 46 19.73 9.20 -7.67
CA GLY A 46 18.94 10.42 -7.80
C GLY A 46 18.71 10.91 -9.23
N GLY A 47 19.01 10.10 -10.25
CA GLY A 47 18.70 10.44 -11.64
C GLY A 47 17.20 10.32 -11.96
N TYR A 48 16.63 11.31 -12.63
CA TYR A 48 15.20 11.34 -13.02
C TYR A 48 14.93 11.03 -14.50
N ALA A 49 15.94 10.56 -15.24
CA ALA A 49 15.83 10.28 -16.69
C ALA A 49 14.77 9.22 -17.04
N TYR A 50 14.39 8.37 -16.09
CA TYR A 50 13.34 7.37 -16.27
C TYR A 50 11.96 7.97 -16.56
N LEU A 51 11.73 9.25 -16.22
CA LEU A 51 10.48 9.94 -16.54
C LEU A 51 10.26 10.14 -18.05
N LEU A 52 11.34 10.09 -18.84
CA LEU A 52 11.29 10.17 -20.30
C LEU A 52 11.18 8.79 -20.97
N GLU A 53 11.43 7.71 -20.21
CA GLU A 53 11.44 6.36 -20.77
C GLU A 53 10.01 5.80 -20.87
N PRO A 54 9.51 5.49 -22.09
CA PRO A 54 8.13 5.02 -22.27
C PRO A 54 7.86 3.67 -21.60
N LEU A 55 8.88 2.80 -21.47
CA LEU A 55 8.74 1.54 -20.75
C LEU A 55 8.43 1.74 -19.26
N TRP A 56 8.96 2.79 -18.63
CA TRP A 56 8.66 3.07 -17.23
C TRP A 56 7.19 3.50 -17.07
N TRP A 57 6.70 4.36 -17.97
CA TRP A 57 5.29 4.76 -18.02
C TRP A 57 4.35 3.59 -18.31
N LEU A 58 4.72 2.66 -19.19
CA LEU A 58 3.96 1.43 -19.41
C LEU A 58 3.81 0.63 -18.11
N GLY A 59 4.88 0.55 -17.32
CA GLY A 59 4.85 -0.04 -15.99
C GLY A 59 3.89 0.68 -15.04
N MET A 60 3.89 2.02 -15.03
CA MET A 60 2.96 2.81 -14.22
C MET A 60 1.49 2.61 -14.63
N VAL A 61 1.19 2.64 -15.93
CA VAL A 61 -0.16 2.40 -16.44
C VAL A 61 -0.64 0.98 -16.09
N THR A 62 0.24 -0.02 -16.23
CA THR A 62 -0.09 -1.41 -15.86
C THR A 62 -0.41 -1.53 -14.36
N MET A 63 0.31 -0.80 -13.51
CA MET A 63 0.02 -0.74 -12.07
C MET A 63 -1.38 -0.15 -11.81
N ILE A 64 -1.72 0.98 -12.44
CA ILE A 64 -3.02 1.64 -12.28
C ILE A 64 -4.16 0.72 -12.73
N VAL A 65 -4.01 0.07 -13.89
CA VAL A 65 -5.01 -0.90 -14.38
C VAL A 65 -5.18 -2.06 -13.40
N GLY A 66 -4.09 -2.57 -12.83
CA GLY A 66 -4.13 -3.61 -11.80
C GLY A 66 -4.90 -3.16 -10.56
N GLU A 67 -4.60 -1.98 -10.02
CA GLU A 67 -5.29 -1.43 -8.84
C GLU A 67 -6.79 -1.18 -9.10
N VAL A 68 -7.16 -0.70 -10.28
CA VAL A 68 -8.58 -0.56 -10.66
C VAL A 68 -9.27 -1.92 -10.72
N ALA A 69 -8.64 -2.91 -11.36
CA ALA A 69 -9.17 -4.28 -11.38
C ALA A 69 -9.29 -4.88 -9.97
N ASN A 70 -8.35 -4.58 -9.07
CA ASN A 70 -8.40 -4.98 -7.66
C ASN A 70 -9.61 -4.38 -6.96
N PHE A 71 -9.83 -3.07 -7.14
CA PHE A 71 -10.97 -2.36 -6.56
C PHE A 71 -12.30 -2.93 -7.04
N VAL A 72 -12.41 -3.21 -8.34
CA VAL A 72 -13.60 -3.85 -8.92
C VAL A 72 -13.77 -5.27 -8.36
N ALA A 73 -12.70 -6.02 -8.12
CA ALA A 73 -12.79 -7.36 -7.52
C ALA A 73 -13.42 -7.33 -6.11
N TYR A 74 -13.12 -6.32 -5.29
CA TYR A 74 -13.76 -6.13 -3.98
C TYR A 74 -15.26 -5.82 -4.07
N ALA A 75 -15.76 -5.35 -5.21
CA ALA A 75 -17.19 -5.14 -5.42
C ALA A 75 -17.95 -6.46 -5.72
N PHE A 76 -17.27 -7.48 -6.25
CA PHE A 76 -17.87 -8.74 -6.68
C PHE A 76 -17.55 -9.93 -5.78
N ALA A 77 -16.47 -9.87 -5.01
CA ALA A 77 -16.03 -10.93 -4.11
C ALA A 77 -15.69 -10.39 -2.72
N PRO A 78 -15.88 -11.20 -1.67
CA PRO A 78 -15.58 -10.77 -0.31
C PRO A 78 -14.07 -10.55 -0.12
N ALA A 79 -13.71 -9.59 0.74
CA ALA A 79 -12.32 -9.23 1.00
C ALA A 79 -11.45 -10.42 1.42
N ILE A 80 -12.02 -11.40 2.13
CA ILE A 80 -11.32 -12.62 2.55
C ILE A 80 -10.77 -13.43 1.38
N LEU A 81 -11.39 -13.36 0.21
CA LEU A 81 -10.92 -14.02 -1.00
C LEU A 81 -9.93 -13.13 -1.77
N VAL A 82 -10.22 -11.83 -1.89
CA VAL A 82 -9.47 -10.91 -2.75
C VAL A 82 -8.10 -10.56 -2.16
N THR A 83 -8.00 -10.36 -0.84
CA THR A 83 -6.76 -9.90 -0.20
C THR A 83 -5.59 -10.91 -0.29
N PRO A 84 -5.78 -12.22 -0.06
CA PRO A 84 -4.70 -13.20 -0.27
C PRO A 84 -4.30 -13.35 -1.74
N LEU A 85 -5.26 -13.18 -2.67
CA LEU A 85 -4.96 -13.18 -4.10
C LEU A 85 -4.05 -12.00 -4.45
N GLY A 86 -4.24 -10.83 -3.84
CA GLY A 86 -3.35 -9.68 -3.98
C GLY A 86 -1.88 -9.99 -3.64
N ALA A 87 -1.62 -10.86 -2.65
CA ALA A 87 -0.26 -11.31 -2.31
C ALA A 87 0.39 -12.16 -3.42
N LEU A 88 -0.39 -12.75 -4.33
CA LEU A 88 0.14 -13.47 -5.50
C LEU A 88 0.92 -12.54 -6.44
N SER A 89 0.65 -11.23 -6.42
CA SER A 89 1.43 -10.25 -7.19
C SER A 89 2.92 -10.29 -6.86
N ILE A 90 3.27 -10.66 -5.62
CA ILE A 90 4.66 -10.84 -5.15
C ILE A 90 5.30 -12.02 -5.89
N ILE A 91 4.60 -13.16 -5.96
CA ILE A 91 5.06 -14.36 -6.67
C ILE A 91 5.21 -14.05 -8.16
N VAL A 92 4.21 -13.43 -8.77
CA VAL A 92 4.25 -13.03 -10.18
C VAL A 92 5.47 -12.13 -10.43
N SER A 93 5.69 -11.14 -9.58
CA SER A 93 6.86 -10.26 -9.70
C SER A 93 8.18 -11.03 -9.56
N ALA A 94 8.28 -11.98 -8.62
CA ALA A 94 9.50 -12.78 -8.42
C ALA A 94 9.78 -13.72 -9.60
N VAL A 95 8.76 -14.38 -10.14
CA VAL A 95 8.85 -15.27 -11.30
C VAL A 95 9.23 -14.48 -12.55
N LEU A 96 8.56 -13.35 -12.81
CA LEU A 96 8.89 -12.48 -13.94
C LEU A 96 10.27 -11.84 -13.80
N ALA A 97 10.73 -11.53 -12.58
CA ALA A 97 12.10 -11.07 -12.34
C ALA A 97 13.12 -12.12 -12.77
N HIS A 98 12.86 -13.39 -12.48
CA HIS A 98 13.72 -14.49 -12.87
C HIS A 98 13.82 -14.63 -14.40
N PHE A 99 12.69 -14.64 -15.10
CA PHE A 99 12.67 -14.82 -16.56
C PHE A 99 13.09 -13.56 -17.34
N MET A 100 12.55 -12.39 -17.01
CA MET A 100 12.73 -11.16 -17.81
C MET A 100 13.98 -10.38 -17.44
N LEU A 101 14.35 -10.32 -16.16
CA LEU A 101 15.54 -9.59 -15.69
C LEU A 101 16.75 -10.51 -15.50
N LYS A 102 16.58 -11.84 -15.70
CA LYS A 102 17.59 -12.87 -15.43
C LYS A 102 18.16 -12.80 -14.01
N GLU A 103 17.34 -12.34 -13.06
CA GLU A 103 17.74 -12.27 -11.65
C GLU A 103 17.66 -13.67 -11.03
N LYS A 104 18.70 -14.07 -10.28
CA LYS A 104 18.68 -15.36 -9.59
C LYS A 104 17.66 -15.29 -8.45
N LEU A 105 16.69 -16.19 -8.46
CA LEU A 105 15.75 -16.36 -7.36
C LEU A 105 16.48 -17.14 -6.26
N HIS A 106 16.90 -16.44 -5.21
CA HIS A 106 17.57 -17.05 -4.08
C HIS A 106 16.55 -17.77 -3.17
N GLN A 107 16.99 -18.77 -2.41
CA GLN A 107 16.14 -19.51 -1.46
C GLN A 107 15.40 -18.57 -0.48
N LEU A 108 16.07 -17.48 -0.06
CA LEU A 108 15.47 -16.43 0.78
C LEU A 108 14.31 -15.70 0.10
N GLY A 109 14.36 -15.50 -1.22
CA GLY A 109 13.26 -14.88 -1.98
C GLY A 109 12.03 -15.79 -2.04
N VAL A 110 12.24 -17.09 -2.22
CA VAL A 110 11.16 -18.10 -2.18
C VAL A 110 10.54 -18.16 -0.79
N LEU A 111 11.37 -18.24 0.25
CA LEU A 111 10.91 -18.22 1.65
C LEU A 111 10.09 -16.96 1.95
N GLY A 112 10.56 -15.79 1.49
CA GLY A 112 9.83 -14.54 1.62
C GLY A 112 8.46 -14.56 0.95
N CYS A 113 8.36 -15.11 -0.27
CA CYS A 113 7.07 -15.26 -0.96
C CYS A 113 6.10 -16.16 -0.18
N VAL A 114 6.56 -17.31 0.32
CA VAL A 114 5.75 -18.24 1.12
C VAL A 114 5.26 -17.56 2.41
N MET A 115 6.16 -16.84 3.11
CA MET A 115 5.80 -16.07 4.31
C MET A 115 4.81 -14.94 4.04
N CYS A 116 4.88 -14.27 2.88
CA CYS A 116 3.93 -13.23 2.52
C CYS A 116 2.52 -13.80 2.31
N ILE A 117 2.41 -14.94 1.63
CA ILE A 117 1.12 -15.60 1.40
C ILE A 117 0.53 -16.05 2.74
N SER A 118 1.30 -16.75 3.57
CA SER A 118 0.82 -17.22 4.87
C SER A 118 0.42 -16.05 5.77
N GLY A 119 1.23 -15.00 5.83
CA GLY A 119 0.92 -13.77 6.57
C GLY A 119 -0.36 -13.09 6.08
N SER A 120 -0.54 -12.97 4.75
CA SER A 120 -1.75 -12.37 4.17
C SER A 120 -3.02 -13.14 4.55
N VAL A 121 -2.97 -14.48 4.54
CA VAL A 121 -4.10 -15.34 4.94
C VAL A 121 -4.39 -15.18 6.44
N ILE A 122 -3.36 -15.18 7.29
CA ILE A 122 -3.52 -15.01 8.74
C ILE A 122 -4.15 -13.65 9.06
N ILE A 123 -3.65 -12.56 8.45
CA ILE A 123 -4.19 -11.21 8.63
C ILE A 123 -5.68 -11.19 8.31
N VAL A 124 -6.05 -11.74 7.17
CA VAL A 124 -7.42 -11.74 6.67
C VAL A 124 -8.37 -12.53 7.57
N ILE A 125 -7.94 -13.69 8.07
CA ILE A 125 -8.78 -14.53 8.95
C ILE A 125 -9.05 -13.83 10.29
N HIS A 126 -8.09 -13.08 10.81
CA HIS A 126 -8.21 -12.38 12.09
C HIS A 126 -8.65 -10.93 11.95
N ALA A 127 -8.90 -10.45 10.71
CA ALA A 127 -9.27 -9.07 10.48
C ALA A 127 -10.68 -8.83 11.06
N PRO A 128 -10.85 -7.92 12.04
CA PRO A 128 -12.18 -7.56 12.50
C PRO A 128 -12.94 -6.84 11.37
N GLN A 129 -14.26 -6.93 11.37
CA GLN A 129 -15.05 -6.12 10.45
C GLN A 129 -14.87 -4.64 10.79
N GLU A 130 -14.40 -3.85 9.83
CA GLU A 130 -14.31 -2.40 9.97
C GLU A 130 -15.72 -1.81 10.09
N SER A 131 -16.00 -1.06 11.16
CA SER A 131 -17.24 -0.32 11.30
C SER A 131 -17.37 0.70 10.16
N PRO A 132 -18.53 0.82 9.51
CA PRO A 132 -18.70 1.70 8.37
C PRO A 132 -18.52 3.15 8.83
N ILE A 133 -17.46 3.80 8.34
CA ILE A 133 -17.23 5.21 8.63
C ILE A 133 -18.24 6.03 7.83
N THR A 134 -18.99 6.89 8.52
CA THR A 134 -20.16 7.55 7.93
C THR A 134 -19.86 8.96 7.44
N SER A 135 -18.74 9.56 7.85
CA SER A 135 -18.38 10.93 7.45
C SER A 135 -16.86 11.19 7.42
N VAL A 136 -16.43 12.15 6.59
CA VAL A 136 -15.03 12.61 6.52
C VAL A 136 -14.59 13.28 7.81
N GLN A 137 -15.51 14.00 8.46
CA GLN A 137 -15.32 14.68 9.74
C GLN A 137 -15.04 13.68 10.87
N GLU A 138 -15.61 12.47 10.79
CA GLU A 138 -15.33 11.39 11.74
C GLU A 138 -13.87 10.93 11.59
N ILE A 139 -13.39 10.78 10.34
CA ILE A 139 -11.99 10.45 10.05
C ILE A 139 -11.05 11.58 10.46
N TRP A 140 -11.44 12.82 10.22
CA TRP A 140 -10.69 14.00 10.68
C TRP A 140 -10.58 14.04 12.20
N ALA A 141 -11.67 13.78 12.92
CA ALA A 141 -11.67 13.71 14.37
C ALA A 141 -10.73 12.60 14.88
N MET A 142 -10.78 11.41 14.26
CA MET A 142 -9.85 10.31 14.57
C MET A 142 -8.39 10.69 14.27
N ALA A 143 -8.13 11.37 13.15
CA ALA A 143 -6.79 11.82 12.76
C ALA A 143 -6.25 12.95 13.64
N THR A 144 -7.12 13.78 14.22
CA THR A 144 -6.73 14.90 15.09
C THR A 144 -6.52 14.47 16.55
N GLN A 145 -6.79 13.20 16.89
CA GLN A 145 -6.54 12.69 18.23
C GLN A 145 -5.04 12.74 18.56
N PRO A 146 -4.68 13.08 19.82
CA PRO A 146 -3.28 13.31 20.20
C PRO A 146 -2.41 12.07 19.97
N ALA A 147 -2.94 10.85 20.18
CA ALA A 147 -2.18 9.63 19.93
C ALA A 147 -1.90 9.38 18.45
N PHE A 148 -2.84 9.67 17.54
CA PHE A 148 -2.60 9.56 16.11
C PHE A 148 -1.65 10.67 15.61
N LEU A 149 -1.77 11.89 16.14
CA LEU A 149 -0.83 12.97 15.85
C LEU A 149 0.60 12.66 16.32
N LEU A 150 0.77 12.04 17.50
CA LEU A 150 2.06 11.56 17.97
C LEU A 150 2.63 10.46 17.06
N TYR A 151 1.79 9.53 16.62
CA TYR A 151 2.18 8.51 15.64
C TYR A 151 2.60 9.14 14.31
N LEU A 152 1.77 10.03 13.74
CA LEU A 152 2.07 10.77 12.51
C LEU A 152 3.38 11.56 12.63
N GLY A 153 3.57 12.28 13.73
CA GLY A 153 4.81 13.00 14.03
C GLY A 153 6.01 12.06 14.10
N SER A 154 5.88 10.90 14.76
CA SER A 154 6.94 9.90 14.84
C SER A 154 7.31 9.32 13.47
N VAL A 155 6.32 9.07 12.61
CA VAL A 155 6.53 8.58 11.24
C VAL A 155 7.23 9.64 10.40
N ILE A 156 6.81 10.90 10.47
CA ILE A 156 7.45 12.00 9.73
C ILE A 156 8.91 12.17 10.19
N VAL A 157 9.17 12.18 11.49
CA VAL A 157 10.54 12.27 12.03
C VAL A 157 11.38 11.09 11.55
N LEU A 158 10.86 9.87 11.63
CA LEU A 158 11.55 8.67 11.18
C LEU A 158 11.85 8.72 9.67
N VAL A 159 10.89 9.15 8.85
CA VAL A 159 11.08 9.33 7.41
C VAL A 159 12.14 10.38 7.14
N VAL A 160 12.11 11.53 7.80
CA VAL A 160 13.11 12.59 7.63
C VAL A 160 14.51 12.10 8.02
N LEU A 161 14.64 11.38 9.15
CA LEU A 161 15.90 10.76 9.56
C LEU A 161 16.39 9.73 8.54
N LEU A 162 15.50 8.89 8.03
CA LEU A 162 15.84 7.91 7.00
C LEU A 162 16.29 8.59 5.70
N ILE A 163 15.66 9.70 5.30
CA ILE A 163 15.98 10.45 4.08
C ILE A 163 17.29 11.24 4.23
N LEU A 164 17.47 11.99 5.32
CA LEU A 164 18.60 12.90 5.45
C LEU A 164 19.88 12.21 5.93
N TYR A 165 19.76 11.16 6.76
CA TYR A 165 20.93 10.52 7.37
C TYR A 165 21.22 9.13 6.78
N PHE A 166 20.21 8.24 6.72
CA PHE A 166 20.43 6.86 6.30
C PHE A 166 20.45 6.66 4.79
N ALA A 167 19.65 7.39 4.02
CA ALA A 167 19.64 7.28 2.57
C ALA A 167 21.00 7.61 1.94
N PRO A 168 21.70 8.71 2.30
CA PRO A 168 23.01 8.99 1.73
C PRO A 168 24.12 8.04 2.21
N ARG A 169 24.03 7.51 3.45
CA ARG A 169 25.09 6.65 4.02
C ARG A 169 24.92 5.16 3.74
N CYS A 170 23.69 4.65 3.83
CA CYS A 170 23.39 3.22 3.80
C CYS A 170 22.31 2.84 2.78
N GLY A 171 21.75 3.79 2.04
CA GLY A 171 20.63 3.54 1.12
C GLY A 171 20.96 2.52 0.02
N HIS A 172 22.22 2.49 -0.43
CA HIS A 172 22.68 1.55 -1.46
C HIS A 172 23.12 0.19 -0.94
N THR A 173 23.35 0.07 0.37
CA THR A 173 23.83 -1.18 1.00
C THR A 173 22.68 -1.95 1.63
N ASN A 174 21.73 -1.23 2.24
CA ASN A 174 20.62 -1.81 3.00
C ASN A 174 19.28 -1.54 2.31
N VAL A 175 18.67 -2.59 1.76
CA VAL A 175 17.35 -2.54 1.11
C VAL A 175 16.27 -1.92 2.01
N LEU A 176 16.37 -2.17 3.32
CA LEU A 176 15.42 -1.71 4.34
C LEU A 176 15.28 -0.18 4.39
N VAL A 177 16.30 0.59 4.01
CA VAL A 177 16.25 2.06 4.07
C VAL A 177 15.26 2.58 3.03
N PHE A 178 15.43 2.23 1.76
CA PHE A 178 14.54 2.69 0.70
C PHE A 178 13.15 2.07 0.79
N THR A 179 13.05 0.77 1.11
CA THR A 179 11.74 0.14 1.29
C THR A 179 11.03 0.66 2.54
N GLY A 180 11.74 0.95 3.62
CA GLY A 180 11.18 1.52 4.85
C GLY A 180 10.57 2.90 4.64
N ILE A 181 11.28 3.82 3.94
CA ILE A 181 10.75 5.14 3.60
C ILE A 181 9.48 5.01 2.76
N CYS A 182 9.53 4.19 1.71
CA CYS A 182 8.40 3.93 0.83
C CYS A 182 7.19 3.34 1.58
N SER A 183 7.42 2.38 2.48
CA SER A 183 6.37 1.74 3.27
C SER A 183 5.76 2.67 4.32
N LEU A 184 6.56 3.50 5.00
CA LEU A 184 6.06 4.50 5.97
C LEU A 184 5.17 5.53 5.27
N MET A 185 5.65 6.14 4.19
CA MET A 185 4.86 7.08 3.39
C MET A 185 3.62 6.41 2.79
N GLY A 186 3.75 5.15 2.37
CA GLY A 186 2.65 4.33 1.90
C GLY A 186 1.54 4.14 2.93
N SER A 187 1.89 3.79 4.16
CA SER A 187 0.89 3.60 5.23
C SER A 187 0.09 4.88 5.53
N LEU A 188 0.74 6.05 5.49
CA LEU A 188 0.06 7.36 5.63
C LEU A 188 -0.87 7.66 4.45
N SER A 189 -0.42 7.30 3.24
CA SER A 189 -1.23 7.41 2.03
C SER A 189 -2.49 6.55 2.13
N VAL A 190 -2.39 5.30 2.58
CA VAL A 190 -3.56 4.41 2.73
C VAL A 190 -4.60 4.99 3.68
N MET A 191 -4.19 5.52 4.84
CA MET A 191 -5.13 6.16 5.77
C MET A 191 -5.83 7.37 5.13
N SER A 192 -5.08 8.18 4.38
CA SER A 192 -5.61 9.37 3.73
C SER A 192 -6.50 9.03 2.54
N VAL A 193 -6.17 7.98 1.77
CA VAL A 193 -7.02 7.44 0.69
C VAL A 193 -8.31 6.86 1.25
N LYS A 194 -8.30 6.21 2.43
CA LYS A 194 -9.54 5.80 3.10
C LYS A 194 -10.44 7.03 3.37
N ALA A 195 -9.87 8.14 3.84
CA ALA A 195 -10.61 9.38 4.04
C ALA A 195 -11.23 9.93 2.74
N LEU A 196 -10.42 10.01 1.68
CA LEU A 196 -10.85 10.49 0.37
C LEU A 196 -11.89 9.56 -0.29
N GLY A 197 -11.72 8.24 -0.16
CA GLY A 197 -12.66 7.24 -0.67
C GLY A 197 -14.04 7.38 -0.04
N THR A 198 -14.09 7.57 1.29
CA THR A 198 -15.33 7.86 2.02
C THR A 198 -15.93 9.20 1.57
N ALA A 199 -15.11 10.25 1.40
CA ALA A 199 -15.55 11.56 0.90
C ALA A 199 -16.20 11.48 -0.49
N LEU A 200 -15.57 10.76 -1.41
CA LEU A 200 -16.06 10.55 -2.77
C LEU A 200 -17.37 9.78 -2.77
N LYS A 201 -17.46 8.69 -1.99
CA LYS A 201 -18.68 7.90 -1.85
C LYS A 201 -19.87 8.76 -1.38
N LEU A 202 -19.69 9.54 -0.32
CA LEU A 202 -20.71 10.46 0.22
C LEU A 202 -21.11 11.56 -0.78
N THR A 203 -20.14 12.03 -1.56
CA THR A 203 -20.37 13.02 -2.62
C THR A 203 -21.25 12.45 -3.73
N PHE A 204 -21.00 11.21 -4.17
CA PHE A 204 -21.86 10.52 -5.14
C PHE A 204 -23.25 10.20 -4.59
N GLU A 205 -23.38 10.02 -3.27
CA GLU A 205 -24.67 9.86 -2.57
C GLU A 205 -25.42 11.20 -2.36
N GLY A 206 -24.90 12.33 -2.86
CA GLY A 206 -25.58 13.63 -2.88
C GLY A 206 -25.22 14.57 -1.74
N LYS A 207 -24.34 14.19 -0.81
CA LYS A 207 -23.78 15.07 0.22
C LYS A 207 -22.39 15.53 -0.20
N ASN A 208 -22.27 16.69 -0.85
CA ASN A 208 -20.98 17.22 -1.33
C ASN A 208 -19.96 17.40 -0.20
N GLN A 209 -19.06 16.43 -0.02
CA GLN A 209 -17.95 16.50 0.94
C GLN A 209 -16.72 17.20 0.35
N LEU A 210 -16.70 17.46 -0.96
CA LEU A 210 -15.61 18.14 -1.67
C LEU A 210 -15.51 19.65 -1.35
N VAL A 211 -16.52 20.22 -0.69
CA VAL A 211 -16.52 21.63 -0.24
C VAL A 211 -15.64 21.80 1.00
N TYR A 212 -15.44 20.75 1.79
CA TYR A 212 -14.66 20.78 3.02
C TYR A 212 -13.16 20.89 2.75
N LEU A 213 -12.48 21.75 3.52
CA LEU A 213 -11.04 22.01 3.41
C LEU A 213 -10.22 20.77 3.82
N GLU A 214 -10.78 19.93 4.68
CA GLU A 214 -10.26 18.66 5.15
C GLU A 214 -10.00 17.69 3.99
N THR A 215 -10.91 17.64 3.00
CA THR A 215 -10.76 16.77 1.82
C THR A 215 -9.57 17.19 0.95
N TRP A 216 -9.36 18.50 0.77
CA TRP A 216 -8.21 19.04 0.05
C TRP A 216 -6.89 18.79 0.79
N PHE A 217 -6.91 18.87 2.12
CA PHE A 217 -5.76 18.54 2.94
C PHE A 217 -5.35 17.07 2.81
N PHE A 218 -6.30 16.13 2.90
CA PHE A 218 -6.02 14.71 2.66
C PHE A 218 -5.53 14.45 1.24
N MET A 219 -6.08 15.15 0.24
CA MET A 219 -5.62 15.04 -1.15
C MET A 219 -4.16 15.48 -1.30
N PHE A 220 -3.77 16.60 -0.69
CA PHE A 220 -2.40 17.08 -0.69
C PHE A 220 -1.43 16.09 -0.02
N ILE A 221 -1.84 15.50 1.12
CA ILE A 221 -1.06 14.46 1.80
C ILE A 221 -0.86 13.25 0.90
N VAL A 222 -1.94 12.73 0.29
CA VAL A 222 -1.86 11.57 -0.62
C VAL A 222 -0.91 11.87 -1.77
N ALA A 223 -1.04 13.02 -2.44
CA ALA A 223 -0.19 13.41 -3.54
C ALA A 223 1.30 13.43 -3.14
N THR A 224 1.62 14.08 -2.01
CA THR A 224 2.99 14.16 -1.50
C THR A 224 3.53 12.78 -1.11
N CYS A 225 2.72 11.97 -0.43
CA CYS A 225 3.10 10.62 -0.01
C CYS A 225 3.38 9.71 -1.22
N VAL A 226 2.51 9.74 -2.24
CA VAL A 226 2.66 8.91 -3.45
C VAL A 226 3.91 9.32 -4.24
N ILE A 227 4.22 10.62 -4.35
CA ILE A 227 5.43 11.09 -5.04
C ILE A 227 6.68 10.56 -4.32
N ILE A 228 6.74 10.71 -2.99
CA ILE A 228 7.88 10.24 -2.19
C ILE A 228 7.98 8.71 -2.26
N GLN A 229 6.85 8.01 -2.09
CA GLN A 229 6.76 6.56 -2.17
C GLN A 229 7.29 6.05 -3.51
N MET A 230 6.83 6.61 -4.63
CA MET A 230 7.24 6.24 -5.96
C MET A 230 8.74 6.47 -6.19
N ASN A 231 9.29 7.60 -5.74
CA ASN A 231 10.70 7.92 -5.87
C ASN A 231 11.59 6.88 -5.15
N TYR A 232 11.29 6.59 -3.88
CA TYR A 232 12.08 5.63 -3.11
C TYR A 232 11.87 4.18 -3.54
N LEU A 233 10.68 3.83 -4.02
CA LEU A 233 10.44 2.53 -4.65
C LEU A 233 11.29 2.36 -5.91
N ASN A 234 11.35 3.37 -6.78
CA ASN A 234 12.17 3.34 -7.98
C ASN A 234 13.67 3.22 -7.63
N LYS A 235 14.14 3.93 -6.59
CA LYS A 235 15.52 3.78 -6.07
C LYS A 235 15.80 2.36 -5.58
N ALA A 236 14.87 1.76 -4.84
CA ALA A 236 15.00 0.38 -4.36
C ALA A 236 15.04 -0.63 -5.52
N LEU A 237 14.14 -0.50 -6.51
CA LEU A 237 14.07 -1.39 -7.67
C LEU A 237 15.30 -1.30 -8.57
N ASP A 238 15.86 -0.11 -8.75
CA ASP A 238 17.07 0.07 -9.55
C ASP A 238 18.32 -0.49 -8.84
N THR A 239 18.39 -0.35 -7.51
CA THR A 239 19.58 -0.71 -6.72
C THR A 239 19.62 -2.19 -6.36
N PHE A 240 18.49 -2.79 -5.98
CA PHE A 240 18.44 -4.13 -5.39
C PHE A 240 17.68 -5.14 -6.27
N ASN A 241 17.84 -6.43 -5.96
CA ASN A 241 17.14 -7.52 -6.65
C ASN A 241 15.63 -7.48 -6.34
N THR A 242 14.77 -7.56 -7.37
CA THR A 242 13.31 -7.42 -7.18
C THR A 242 12.73 -8.55 -6.34
N ALA A 243 13.30 -9.75 -6.45
CA ALA A 243 12.89 -10.91 -5.66
C ALA A 243 13.07 -10.71 -4.15
N VAL A 244 13.90 -9.75 -3.73
CA VAL A 244 14.10 -9.38 -2.33
C VAL A 244 13.30 -8.14 -1.97
N VAL A 245 13.29 -7.12 -2.85
CA VAL A 245 12.57 -5.86 -2.63
C VAL A 245 11.06 -6.07 -2.49
N SER A 246 10.46 -6.90 -3.36
CA SER A 246 9.00 -7.07 -3.43
C SER A 246 8.42 -7.68 -2.14
N PRO A 247 8.94 -8.82 -1.62
CA PRO A 247 8.49 -9.35 -0.33
C PRO A 247 8.72 -8.41 0.86
N ILE A 248 9.90 -7.80 0.95
CA ILE A 248 10.23 -6.88 2.07
C ILE A 248 9.31 -5.66 2.05
N TYR A 249 9.11 -5.06 0.89
CA TYR A 249 8.20 -3.94 0.71
C TYR A 249 6.78 -4.31 1.14
N TYR A 250 6.27 -5.46 0.67
CA TYR A 250 4.93 -5.92 1.00
C TYR A 250 4.73 -6.09 2.51
N VAL A 251 5.65 -6.78 3.19
CA VAL A 251 5.55 -7.02 4.65
C VAL A 251 5.65 -5.71 5.41
N MET A 252 6.66 -4.88 5.14
CA MET A 252 6.84 -3.60 5.82
C MET A 252 5.64 -2.67 5.61
N PHE A 253 5.17 -2.54 4.37
CA PHE A 253 4.01 -1.72 4.04
C PHE A 253 2.75 -2.23 4.72
N THR A 254 2.48 -3.53 4.67
CA THR A 254 1.29 -4.14 5.28
C THR A 254 1.31 -4.00 6.79
N SER A 255 2.43 -4.32 7.45
CA SER A 255 2.58 -4.18 8.91
C SER A 255 2.40 -2.74 9.37
N LEU A 256 3.05 -1.78 8.72
CA LEU A 256 2.92 -0.36 9.07
C LEU A 256 1.51 0.16 8.83
N THR A 257 0.85 -0.27 7.75
CA THR A 257 -0.55 0.09 7.45
C THR A 257 -1.50 -0.46 8.51
N ILE A 258 -1.28 -1.70 8.97
CA ILE A 258 -2.07 -2.28 10.08
C ILE A 258 -1.84 -1.49 11.36
N ILE A 259 -0.59 -1.19 11.72
CA ILE A 259 -0.27 -0.39 12.92
C ILE A 259 -0.95 0.98 12.85
N ALA A 260 -0.84 1.68 11.72
CA ALA A 260 -1.50 2.97 11.51
C ALA A 260 -3.02 2.87 11.66
N SER A 261 -3.63 1.83 11.07
CA SER A 261 -5.07 1.56 11.19
C SER A 261 -5.48 1.33 12.64
N VAL A 262 -4.76 0.45 13.35
CA VAL A 262 -5.06 0.10 14.74
C VAL A 262 -4.96 1.32 15.64
N ILE A 263 -3.93 2.15 15.48
CA ILE A 263 -3.78 3.39 16.27
C ILE A 263 -4.94 4.35 15.96
N MET A 264 -5.29 4.55 14.68
CA MET A 264 -6.38 5.44 14.28
C MET A 264 -7.74 5.00 14.84
N PHE A 265 -8.07 3.71 14.74
CA PHE A 265 -9.39 3.20 15.15
C PHE A 265 -9.49 2.88 16.65
N LYS A 266 -8.44 2.32 17.27
CA LYS A 266 -8.47 1.92 18.70
C LYS A 266 -8.41 3.13 19.63
N VAL A 267 -7.70 4.19 19.26
CA VAL A 267 -7.69 5.45 20.05
C VAL A 267 -9.08 6.07 20.04
N SER A 268 -9.79 6.02 18.90
CA SER A 268 -11.19 6.45 18.82
C SER A 268 -12.07 5.68 19.82
N MET A 269 -11.99 4.35 19.83
CA MET A 269 -12.78 3.51 20.74
C MET A 269 -12.45 3.70 22.24
N HIS A 270 -11.25 4.19 22.59
CA HIS A 270 -10.85 4.39 23.99
C HIS A 270 -11.18 5.80 24.54
N LEU A 271 -11.40 6.81 23.68
CA LEU A 271 -11.87 8.13 24.08
C LEU A 271 -13.41 8.28 24.05
N TYR A 272 -14.11 7.50 23.23
CA TYR A 272 -15.58 7.46 23.20
C TYR A 272 -16.31 6.69 24.33
N PRO A 273 -15.71 5.88 25.23
CA PRO A 273 -16.47 5.16 26.25
C PRO A 273 -17.01 6.07 27.38
N LEU A 274 -16.72 7.37 27.37
CA LEU A 274 -17.17 8.33 28.39
C LEU A 274 -18.33 9.24 27.96
N HIS A 275 -18.76 9.24 26.70
CA HIS A 275 -19.82 10.16 26.23
C HIS A 275 -21.11 9.49 25.74
N CYS A 276 -21.19 8.16 25.73
CA CYS A 276 -22.41 7.41 25.44
C CYS A 276 -22.59 6.24 26.41
N LEU A 277 -23.00 6.52 27.64
CA LEU A 277 -23.89 5.61 28.37
C LEU A 277 -25.23 6.33 28.46
N PRO A 278 -26.25 5.79 27.77
CA PRO A 278 -27.28 5.15 28.55
C PRO A 278 -27.44 3.69 28.13
N ASP A 279 -27.33 2.86 29.17
CA ASP A 279 -27.97 1.57 29.38
C ASP A 279 -28.00 0.49 28.29
N SER A 280 -27.51 -0.68 28.71
CA SER A 280 -27.99 -2.00 28.32
C SER A 280 -27.62 -2.57 26.94
N SER A 281 -26.65 -3.50 27.01
CA SER A 281 -26.72 -4.87 26.46
C SER A 281 -25.99 -5.20 25.14
N VAL A 282 -25.10 -6.20 25.29
CA VAL A 282 -24.57 -7.14 24.29
C VAL A 282 -23.36 -6.70 23.45
N VAL A 283 -22.18 -6.72 24.08
CA VAL A 283 -20.94 -7.15 23.40
C VAL A 283 -20.59 -8.54 23.92
N THR A 284 -21.32 -9.55 23.44
CA THR A 284 -20.89 -10.93 23.61
C THR A 284 -19.91 -11.25 22.50
N VAL A 285 -18.63 -11.26 22.86
CA VAL A 285 -17.59 -11.96 22.10
C VAL A 285 -18.04 -13.41 21.96
N LYS A 286 -18.43 -13.82 20.76
CA LYS A 286 -18.52 -15.24 20.42
C LYS A 286 -17.50 -15.55 19.33
N LEU A 287 -16.60 -16.45 19.73
CA LEU A 287 -15.72 -17.28 18.91
C LEU A 287 -16.48 -17.89 17.73
#